data_AF-A0A382V200-F1
#
_entry.id   AF-A0A382V200-F1
#
_cell.length_a   1.000
_cell.length_b   1.000
_cell.length_c   1.000
_cell.angle_alpha   90.00
_cell.angle_beta   90.00
_cell.angle_gamma   90.00
#
_symmetry.space_group_name_H-M   'P 1'
#
loop_
_entity.id
_entity.type
_entity.pdbx_description
1 polymer ?
#
loop_
_entity_poly.entity_id
_entity_poly.type
_entity_poly.pdbx_seq_one_letter_code
_entity_poly.pdbx_strand_id
1 'polypeptide(L)' 'MSRKNITRRGVIKSGVATSVALAAPTIWIPKIEASQTVNVWTYANFIPKDFKREFENETGIRIRERLVDDQ' A
#
# COMPACT_ATOMS: atom_id res chain seq x y z
N MET A 1 31.18 38.58 10.26
CA MET A 1 30.64 37.47 9.45
C MET A 1 31.54 36.25 9.58
N SER A 2 31.10 35.20 10.25
CA SER A 2 31.88 33.96 10.41
C SER A 2 31.91 33.19 9.09
N ARG A 3 33.10 33.02 8.49
CA ARG A 3 33.29 32.21 7.28
C ARG A 3 33.17 30.73 7.67
N LYS A 4 32.10 30.07 7.22
CA LYS A 4 31.98 28.61 7.34
C LYS A 4 33.04 27.97 6.45
N ASN A 5 34.09 27.42 7.05
CA ASN A 5 35.12 26.67 6.34
C ASN A 5 34.54 25.36 5.81
N ILE A 6 34.16 25.33 4.52
CA ILE A 6 33.70 24.12 3.85
C ILE A 6 34.93 23.21 3.67
N THR A 7 34.99 22.12 4.45
CA THR A 7 36.07 21.14 4.35
C THR A 7 35.68 20.02 3.40
N ARG A 8 36.65 19.48 2.64
CA ARG A 8 36.44 18.30 1.76
C ARG A 8 35.76 17.14 2.51
N ARG A 9 36.15 16.92 3.77
CA ARG A 9 35.56 15.90 4.65
C ARG A 9 34.09 16.19 4.97
N GLY A 10 33.71 17.46 5.13
CA GLY A 10 32.32 17.88 5.31
C GLY A 10 31.47 17.58 4.08
N VAL A 11 31.99 17.85 2.88
CA VAL A 11 31.32 17.58 1.60
C VAL A 11 31.15 16.08 1.35
N ILE A 12 32.18 15.27 1.62
CA ILE A 12 32.10 13.81 1.49
C ILE A 12 31.08 13.24 2.49
N LYS A 13 31.11 13.70 3.75
CA LYS A 13 30.14 13.26 4.76
C LYS A 13 28.70 13.63 4.39
N SER A 14 28.46 14.83 3.87
CA SER A 14 27.13 15.21 3.41
C SER A 14 26.69 14.39 2.20
N GLY A 15 27.59 14.13 1.24
CA GLY A 15 27.32 13.32 0.06
C GLY A 15 26.95 11.86 0.41
N VAL A 16 27.67 11.26 1.35
CA VAL A 16 27.38 9.91 1.86
C VAL A 16 26.05 9.85 2.62
N ALA A 17 25.74 10.86 3.44
CA ALA A 17 24.45 10.91 4.13
C ALA A 17 23.27 11.02 3.16
N THR A 18 23.41 11.84 2.10
CA THR A 18 22.39 11.96 1.05
C THR A 18 22.26 10.69 0.21
N SER A 19 23.37 10.02 -0.14
CA SER A 19 23.29 8.79 -0.94
C SER A 19 22.73 7.62 -0.13
N VAL A 20 23.03 7.53 1.17
CA VAL A 20 22.41 6.53 2.06
C VAL A 20 20.92 6.79 2.25
N ALA A 21 20.48 8.05 2.37
CA ALA A 21 19.06 8.38 2.45
C ALA A 21 18.30 8.04 1.15
N LEU A 22 18.93 8.20 -0.02
CA LEU A 22 18.33 7.88 -1.32
C LEU A 22 18.41 6.38 -1.67
N ALA A 23 19.45 5.68 -1.20
CA ALA A 23 19.65 4.24 -1.44
C ALA A 23 19.00 3.34 -0.38
N ALA A 24 18.54 3.89 0.74
CA ALA A 24 17.82 3.14 1.75
C ALA A 24 16.36 2.92 1.29
N PRO A 25 15.88 1.68 1.17
CA PRO A 25 14.48 1.37 0.99
C PRO A 25 13.69 1.54 2.30
N THR A 26 14.03 2.56 3.09
CA THR A 26 13.13 3.17 4.07
C THR A 26 12.05 4.01 3.40
N ILE A 27 11.92 3.89 2.07
CA ILE A 27 10.67 4.07 1.32
C ILE A 27 9.55 3.72 2.27
N TRP A 28 8.77 4.74 2.59
CA TRP A 28 7.53 4.59 3.31
C TRP A 28 6.67 3.72 2.41
N ILE A 29 6.79 2.39 2.56
CA ILE A 29 5.87 1.45 1.96
C ILE A 29 4.63 1.70 2.79
N PRO A 30 3.61 2.39 2.26
CA PRO A 30 2.36 2.49 2.99
C PRO A 30 2.00 1.05 3.33
N LYS A 31 1.80 0.76 4.62
CA LYS A 31 1.15 -0.49 4.98
C LYS A 31 -0.20 -0.41 4.28
N ILE A 32 -0.32 -1.10 3.15
CA ILE A 32 -1.60 -1.31 2.52
C ILE A 32 -2.30 -2.24 3.50
N GLU A 33 -3.03 -1.65 4.45
CA GLU A 33 -3.91 -2.42 5.30
C GLU A 33 -4.79 -3.25 4.39
N ALA A 34 -4.91 -4.54 4.69
CA ALA A 34 -5.78 -5.42 3.93
C ALA A 34 -7.18 -4.80 3.97
N SER A 35 -7.66 -4.37 2.80
CA SER A 35 -8.98 -3.77 2.66
C SER A 35 -10.00 -4.72 3.29
N GLN A 36 -10.87 -4.21 4.18
CA GLN A 36 -12.02 -4.95 4.74
C GLN A 36 -13.11 -5.22 3.67
N THR A 37 -12.71 -5.27 2.40
CA THR A 37 -13.58 -5.48 1.26
C THR A 37 -12.81 -6.26 0.21
N VAL A 38 -13.40 -7.37 -0.25
CA VAL A 38 -12.93 -8.14 -1.38
C VAL A 38 -13.80 -7.81 -2.58
N ASN A 39 -13.16 -7.46 -3.70
CA ASN A 39 -13.86 -7.20 -4.96
C ASN A 39 -13.93 -8.52 -5.75
N VAL A 40 -15.14 -8.98 -6.04
CA VAL A 40 -15.38 -10.25 -6.74
C VAL A 40 -16.03 -9.96 -8.08
N TRP A 41 -15.39 -10.40 -9.16
CA TRP A 41 -15.93 -10.33 -10.52
C TRP A 41 -16.67 -11.63 -10.80
N THR A 42 -17.97 -11.55 -11.04
CA THR A 42 -18.81 -12.75 -11.14
C THR A 42 -20.09 -12.49 -11.92
N TYR A 43 -20.77 -13.55 -12.34
CA TYR A 43 -22.09 -13.46 -12.96
C TYR A 43 -23.17 -13.12 -11.94
N ALA A 44 -24.31 -12.65 -12.46
CA ALA A 44 -25.47 -12.37 -11.63
C ALA A 44 -25.92 -13.63 -10.87
N ASN A 45 -26.18 -13.48 -9.57
CA ASN A 45 -26.69 -14.53 -8.68
C ASN A 45 -25.73 -15.72 -8.44
N PHE A 46 -24.46 -15.61 -8.82
CA PHE A 46 -23.48 -16.67 -8.53
C PHE A 46 -23.16 -16.78 -7.03
N ILE A 47 -23.18 -15.65 -6.31
CA ILE A 47 -22.97 -15.60 -4.87
C ILE A 47 -24.34 -15.58 -4.18
N PRO A 48 -24.73 -16.65 -3.45
CA PRO A 48 -25.99 -16.65 -2.71
C PRO A 48 -26.00 -15.59 -1.62
N LYS A 49 -27.16 -14.94 -1.42
CA LYS A 49 -27.32 -13.86 -0.43
C LYS A 49 -27.02 -14.33 1.00
N ASP A 50 -27.42 -15.56 1.35
CA ASP A 50 -27.20 -16.10 2.68
C ASP A 50 -25.72 -16.37 2.95
N PHE A 51 -25.00 -16.94 1.97
CA PHE A 51 -23.55 -17.13 2.03
C PHE A 51 -22.83 -15.80 2.24
N LYS A 52 -23.19 -14.77 1.44
CA LYS A 52 -22.60 -13.44 1.57
C LYS A 52 -22.81 -12.88 2.99
N ARG A 53 -24.01 -12.98 3.53
CA ARG A 53 -24.32 -12.50 4.89
C ARG A 53 -23.50 -13.22 5.95
N GLU A 54 -23.43 -14.54 5.88
CA GLU A 54 -22.68 -15.35 6.85
C GLU A 54 -21.18 -15.05 6.79
N PHE A 55 -20.61 -15.03 5.58
CA PHE A 55 -19.21 -14.68 5.35
C PHE A 55 -18.86 -13.28 5.89
N GLU A 56 -19.68 -12.27 5.59
CA GLU A 56 -19.44 -10.89 6.06
C GLU A 56 -19.52 -10.78 7.59
N ASN A 57 -20.43 -11.54 8.23
CA ASN A 57 -20.58 -11.56 9.68
C ASN A 57 -19.42 -12.27 10.40
N GLU A 58 -18.96 -13.40 9.88
CA GLU A 58 -17.89 -14.20 10.49
C GLU A 58 -16.52 -13.54 10.32
N THR A 59 -16.26 -12.98 9.13
CA THR A 59 -14.93 -12.48 8.77
C THR A 59 -14.77 -10.98 8.95
N GLY A 60 -15.89 -10.23 9.00
CA GLY A 60 -15.87 -8.77 8.93
C GLY A 60 -15.44 -8.21 7.57
N ILE A 61 -15.26 -9.06 6.55
CA ILE A 61 -14.82 -8.68 5.20
C ILE A 61 -16.04 -8.54 4.29
N ARG A 62 -16.27 -7.35 3.73
CA ARG A 62 -17.38 -7.07 2.82
C ARG A 62 -17.13 -7.66 1.42
N ILE A 63 -18.14 -8.26 0.81
CA ILE A 63 -18.07 -8.73 -0.58
C ILE A 63 -18.65 -7.65 -1.50
N ARG A 64 -17.80 -7.08 -2.36
CA ARG A 64 -18.22 -6.19 -3.44
C ARG A 64 -18.28 -6.94 -4.76
N GLU A 65 -19.49 -7.26 -5.19
CA GLU A 65 -19.75 -7.89 -6.48
C GLU A 65 -19.59 -6.88 -7.62
N ARG A 66 -18.87 -7.29 -8.66
CA ARG A 66 -18.74 -6.64 -9.96
C ARG A 66 -19.29 -7.61 -10.99
N LEU A 67 -20.45 -7.30 -11.54
CA LEU A 67 -21.08 -8.16 -12.53
C LEU A 67 -20.24 -8.14 -13.80
N VAL A 68 -19.79 -9.31 -14.21
CA VAL A 68 -19.18 -9.52 -15.53
C VAL A 68 -20.32 -9.90 -16.47
N ASP A 69 -20.40 -9.20 -17.58
CA ASP A 69 -21.29 -9.55 -18.68
C ASP A 69 -20.47 -10.39 -19.67
N ASP A 70 -20.90 -11.64 -19.90
CA ASP A 70 -20.41 -12.46 -21.00
C ASP A 70 -21.16 -12.01 -22.25
N GLN A 71 -20.66 -10.95 -22.89
CA GLN A 71 -20.98 -10.67 -24.29
C GLN A 71 -20.27 -11.67 -25.20
#